data_AF-A0A814PX27-F1
#
_entry.id   AF-A0A814PX27-F1
#
_cell.length_a   1.000
_cell.length_b   1.000
_cell.length_c   1.000
_cell.angle_alpha   90.00
_cell.angle_beta   90.00
_cell.angle_gamma   90.00
#
_symmetry.space_group_name_H-M   'P 1'
#
loop_
_entity.id
_entity.type
_entity.pdbx_description
1 polymer ?
#
loop_
_entity_poly.entity_id
_entity_poly.type
_entity_poly.pdbx_seq_one_letter_code
_entity_poly.pdbx_strand_id
1 'polypeptide(L)'
;MKTTYAYIYTNYFNPFDISKNLLSLGENSDDQGQFQLTAVLQANMIYVVVITTSSRNLMGNFSVQGFGPSYIGFNRILNTPSVVQTVYASKLATNSSTYSLDCSSSSSYYEAIQVNVRRSGVYTFFSKSNIDTYGSIYKDYFNPFNPMENRLLYDDNSCNQRQFGFKIALETGISYILVVTTNDYRELGAFSIFVSGPDNVDLKNISKRLYYNF
;
A
#
# COMPACT_ATOMS: atom_id res chain seq x y z
N MET A 1 -14.57 21.21 3.59
CA MET A 1 -13.84 21.88 2.50
C MET A 1 -13.23 20.84 1.59
N LYS A 2 -13.18 21.11 0.28
CA LYS A 2 -12.52 20.23 -0.70
C LYS A 2 -11.04 20.63 -0.76
N THR A 3 -10.14 19.88 -0.12
CA THR A 3 -8.72 20.19 -0.21
C THR A 3 -8.16 19.56 -1.48
N THR A 4 -7.67 20.40 -2.39
CA THR A 4 -7.07 19.99 -3.66
C THR A 4 -5.56 20.11 -3.55
N TYR A 5 -4.84 19.16 -4.14
CA TYR A 5 -3.39 19.14 -4.21
C TYR A 5 -2.95 19.04 -5.65
N ALA A 6 -1.81 19.65 -5.95
CA ALA A 6 -1.18 19.50 -7.25
C ALA A 6 0.31 19.19 -7.11
N TYR A 7 0.80 18.36 -8.01
CA TYR A 7 2.18 17.93 -8.05
C TYR A 7 2.70 18.08 -9.47
N ILE A 8 3.92 18.58 -9.63
CA ILE A 8 4.62 18.60 -10.91
C ILE A 8 5.72 17.55 -10.86
N TYR A 9 5.74 16.70 -11.87
CA TYR A 9 6.77 15.69 -12.10
C TYR A 9 7.55 15.99 -13.38
N THR A 10 8.84 15.67 -13.39
CA THR A 10 9.62 15.59 -14.63
C THR A 10 9.35 14.26 -15.34
N ASN A 11 9.31 14.28 -16.67
CA ASN A 11 9.13 13.11 -17.55
C ASN A 11 7.81 12.34 -17.38
N TYR A 12 7.62 11.63 -16.27
CA TYR A 12 6.47 10.77 -16.02
C TYR A 12 6.12 10.69 -14.53
N PHE A 13 4.84 10.45 -14.24
CA PHE A 13 4.33 10.16 -12.90
C PHE A 13 4.33 8.65 -12.62
N ASN A 14 4.85 8.25 -11.46
CA ASN A 14 4.78 6.87 -10.98
C ASN A 14 3.86 6.77 -9.75
N PRO A 15 2.64 6.18 -9.87
CA PRO A 15 1.75 6.03 -8.72
C PRO A 15 2.31 5.08 -7.65
N PHE A 16 3.29 4.25 -8.00
CA PHE A 16 3.95 3.34 -7.07
C PHE A 16 5.18 3.95 -6.39
N ASP A 17 5.60 5.14 -6.79
CA ASP A 17 6.71 5.89 -6.18
C ASP A 17 6.50 7.39 -6.41
N ILE A 18 5.71 8.00 -5.52
CA ILE A 18 5.20 9.36 -5.70
C ILE A 18 6.26 10.45 -5.48
N SER A 19 7.42 10.12 -4.92
CA SER A 19 8.55 11.05 -4.80
C SER A 19 9.43 11.01 -6.05
N LYS A 20 9.38 9.92 -6.82
CA LYS A 20 10.16 9.80 -8.05
C LYS A 20 9.75 10.85 -9.07
N ASN A 21 10.75 11.57 -9.57
CA ASN A 21 10.61 12.68 -10.51
C ASN A 21 9.80 13.87 -9.97
N LEU A 22 9.46 13.92 -8.68
CA LEU A 22 8.72 15.05 -8.12
C LEU A 22 9.58 16.31 -8.19
N LEU A 23 9.06 17.36 -8.84
CA LEU A 23 9.73 18.65 -9.00
C LEU A 23 9.21 19.68 -8.01
N SER A 24 7.89 19.74 -7.83
CA SER A 24 7.25 20.72 -6.98
C SER A 24 5.89 20.20 -6.52
N LEU A 25 5.48 20.63 -5.33
CA LEU A 25 4.18 20.32 -4.75
C LEU A 25 3.48 21.63 -4.37
N GLY A 26 2.23 21.75 -4.77
CA GLY A 26 1.31 22.80 -4.37
C GLY A 26 0.36 22.26 -3.32
N GLU A 27 0.49 22.77 -2.10
CA GLU A 27 -0.50 22.54 -1.07
C GLU A 27 -1.59 23.61 -1.13
N ASN A 28 -2.63 23.39 -0.33
CA ASN A 28 -3.79 24.26 -0.24
C ASN A 28 -3.34 25.70 0.09
N SER A 29 -3.53 26.62 -0.84
CA SER A 29 -3.04 28.00 -0.71
C SER A 29 -4.08 28.93 -0.08
N ASP A 30 -5.32 28.48 0.07
CA ASP A 30 -6.40 29.28 0.64
C ASP A 30 -7.51 28.46 1.35
N ASP A 31 -8.38 29.19 2.06
CA ASP A 31 -9.59 28.67 2.70
C ASP A 31 -10.64 28.17 1.69
N GLN A 32 -10.42 28.34 0.38
CA GLN A 32 -11.36 27.89 -0.65
C GLN A 32 -11.04 26.49 -1.20
N GLY A 33 -9.91 25.90 -0.80
CA GLY A 33 -9.54 24.56 -1.25
C GLY A 33 -8.76 24.54 -2.57
N GLN A 34 -8.20 25.69 -2.98
CA GLN A 34 -7.39 25.81 -4.19
C GLN A 34 -5.91 25.55 -3.90
N PHE A 35 -5.19 25.12 -4.92
CA PHE A 35 -3.73 24.98 -4.86
C PHE A 35 -3.06 26.12 -5.63
N GLN A 36 -1.88 26.51 -5.17
CA GLN A 36 -0.93 27.32 -5.93
C GLN A 36 0.44 26.65 -5.86
N LEU A 37 1.15 26.61 -6.98
CA LEU A 37 2.52 26.11 -7.04
C LEU A 37 3.34 26.93 -8.02
N THR A 38 4.63 27.04 -7.74
CA THR A 38 5.61 27.66 -8.62
C THR A 38 6.69 26.63 -8.91
N ALA A 39 7.08 26.52 -10.19
CA ALA A 39 8.17 25.65 -10.62
C ALA A 39 8.93 26.32 -11.77
N VAL A 40 10.25 26.13 -11.79
CA VAL A 40 11.09 26.52 -12.92
C VAL A 40 11.02 25.40 -13.95
N LEU A 41 10.43 25.69 -15.11
CA LEU A 41 10.29 24.74 -16.22
C LEU A 41 11.25 25.15 -17.35
N GLN A 42 11.93 24.16 -17.93
CA GLN A 42 12.83 24.34 -19.06
C GLN A 42 12.11 24.05 -20.37
N ALA A 43 12.48 24.77 -21.43
CA ALA A 43 11.96 24.51 -22.77
C ALA A 43 12.33 23.10 -23.25
N ASN A 44 11.47 22.49 -24.06
CA ASN A 44 11.65 21.16 -24.66
C ASN A 44 11.74 19.98 -23.66
N MET A 45 11.32 20.19 -22.41
CA MET A 45 11.19 19.13 -21.40
C MET A 45 9.73 18.71 -21.22
N ILE A 46 9.52 17.44 -20.85
CA ILE A 46 8.19 16.91 -20.53
C ILE A 46 7.95 17.04 -19.03
N TYR A 47 6.79 17.60 -18.67
CA TYR A 47 6.31 17.68 -17.30
C TYR A 47 4.93 17.06 -17.19
N VAL A 48 4.68 16.39 -16.07
CA VAL A 48 3.37 15.82 -15.73
C VAL A 48 2.81 16.54 -14.53
N VAL A 49 1.62 17.11 -14.67
CA VAL A 49 0.87 17.69 -13.56
C VAL A 49 -0.15 16.66 -13.07
N VAL A 50 -0.07 16.30 -11.80
CA VAL A 50 -1.04 15.43 -11.13
C VAL A 50 -1.88 16.28 -10.20
N ILE A 51 -3.20 16.19 -10.33
CA ILE A 51 -4.17 16.88 -9.49
C ILE A 51 -4.94 15.83 -8.73
N THR A 52 -5.02 15.98 -7.42
CA THR A 52 -5.68 15.03 -6.53
C THR A 52 -6.37 15.75 -5.38
N THR A 53 -7.12 15.01 -4.58
CA THR A 53 -7.89 15.53 -3.45
C THR A 53 -7.52 14.77 -2.18
N SER A 54 -7.84 15.33 -1.02
CA SER A 54 -7.60 14.69 0.28
C SER A 54 -8.40 13.40 0.52
N SER A 55 -9.39 13.09 -0.33
CA SER A 55 -10.28 11.94 -0.13
C SER A 55 -10.66 11.25 -1.43
N ARG A 56 -10.61 9.91 -1.42
CA ARG A 56 -10.89 9.04 -2.57
C ARG A 56 -12.23 9.31 -3.26
N ASN A 57 -13.24 9.72 -2.49
CA ASN A 57 -14.62 9.88 -2.98
C ASN A 57 -14.94 11.32 -3.39
N LEU A 58 -13.97 12.22 -3.28
CA LEU A 58 -14.19 13.62 -3.57
C LEU A 58 -14.03 13.87 -5.06
N MET A 59 -15.17 13.96 -5.75
CA MET A 59 -15.25 14.20 -7.19
C MET A 59 -15.69 15.65 -7.49
N GLY A 60 -15.36 16.12 -8.69
CA GLY A 60 -15.78 17.43 -9.18
C GLY A 60 -15.07 17.84 -10.46
N ASN A 61 -15.65 18.83 -11.13
CA ASN A 61 -14.98 19.51 -12.23
C ASN A 61 -13.87 20.40 -11.69
N PHE A 62 -12.80 20.54 -12.47
CA PHE A 62 -11.68 21.44 -12.14
C PHE A 62 -11.19 22.14 -13.41
N SER A 63 -10.50 23.27 -13.23
CA SER A 63 -9.76 23.98 -14.25
C SER A 63 -8.39 24.35 -13.71
N VAL A 64 -7.35 24.26 -14.54
CA VAL A 64 -6.00 24.71 -14.19
C VAL A 64 -5.62 25.88 -15.07
N GLN A 65 -5.01 26.90 -14.46
CA GLN A 65 -4.44 28.04 -15.17
C GLN A 65 -2.93 28.05 -14.92
N GLY A 66 -2.15 28.25 -15.98
CA GLY A 66 -0.70 28.36 -15.91
C GLY A 66 -0.25 29.73 -16.40
N PHE A 67 0.58 30.41 -15.62
CA PHE A 67 1.19 31.69 -15.98
C PHE A 67 2.70 31.52 -16.07
N GLY A 68 3.32 32.13 -17.07
CA GLY A 68 4.75 32.02 -17.28
C GLY A 68 5.26 33.02 -18.31
N PRO A 69 6.58 33.03 -18.59
CA PRO A 69 7.18 33.93 -19.56
C PRO A 69 6.76 33.64 -21.01
N SER A 70 6.05 32.52 -21.26
CA SER A 70 5.48 32.15 -22.55
C SER A 70 4.22 31.30 -22.36
N TYR A 71 3.57 30.92 -23.46
CA TYR A 71 2.36 30.10 -23.46
C TYR A 71 2.61 28.70 -22.87
N ILE A 72 1.73 28.27 -21.96
CA ILE A 72 1.75 26.93 -21.38
C ILE A 72 0.53 26.17 -21.90
N GLY A 73 0.78 25.13 -22.70
CA GLY A 73 -0.26 24.20 -23.16
C GLY A 73 -0.40 23.01 -22.22
N PHE A 74 -1.63 22.57 -21.97
CA PHE A 74 -1.93 21.36 -21.23
C PHE A 74 -2.47 20.28 -22.16
N ASN A 75 -1.87 19.11 -22.13
CA ASN A 75 -2.36 17.92 -22.84
C ASN A 75 -2.74 16.85 -21.81
N ARG A 76 -3.97 16.36 -21.91
CA ARG A 76 -4.44 15.30 -21.01
C ARG A 76 -3.79 13.97 -21.37
N ILE A 77 -3.12 13.35 -20.40
CA ILE A 77 -2.62 11.98 -20.54
C ILE A 77 -3.80 11.02 -20.28
N LEU A 78 -4.14 10.21 -21.29
CA LEU A 78 -5.26 9.27 -21.22
C LEU A 78 -4.86 7.90 -20.66
N ASN A 79 -3.58 7.53 -20.79
CA ASN A 79 -3.06 6.22 -20.37
C ASN A 79 -2.08 6.41 -19.20
N THR A 80 -2.60 6.39 -17.97
CA THR A 80 -1.78 6.30 -16.77
C THR A 80 -1.85 4.88 -16.20
N PRO A 81 -0.77 4.38 -15.56
CA PRO A 81 -0.82 3.11 -14.86
C PRO A 81 -1.95 3.13 -13.83
N SER A 82 -2.90 2.20 -13.96
CA SER A 82 -3.98 2.05 -12.98
C SER A 82 -3.46 1.32 -11.76
N VAL A 83 -3.83 1.82 -10.58
CA VAL A 83 -3.65 1.09 -9.32
C VAL A 83 -4.91 0.26 -9.11
N VAL A 84 -4.77 -1.06 -9.11
CA VAL A 84 -5.86 -1.97 -8.75
C VAL A 84 -5.74 -2.38 -7.29
N GLN A 85 -6.88 -2.70 -6.68
CA GLN A 85 -6.97 -3.05 -5.27
C GLN A 85 -7.65 -4.41 -5.11
N THR A 86 -6.96 -5.33 -4.45
CA THR A 86 -7.51 -6.61 -3.97
C THR A 86 -7.89 -6.47 -2.51
N VAL A 87 -9.00 -7.08 -2.11
CA VAL A 87 -9.46 -7.12 -0.71
C VAL A 87 -9.57 -8.57 -0.26
N TYR A 88 -9.02 -8.86 0.91
CA TYR A 88 -9.16 -10.14 1.60
C TYR A 88 -9.72 -9.87 2.99
N ALA A 89 -10.65 -10.70 3.47
CA ALA A 89 -11.23 -10.56 4.80
C ALA A 89 -11.31 -11.92 5.48
N SER A 90 -10.97 -11.96 6.76
CA SER A 90 -11.03 -13.16 7.59
C SER A 90 -11.16 -12.76 9.06
N LYS A 91 -10.96 -13.72 9.98
CA LYS A 91 -10.92 -13.50 11.42
C LYS A 91 -9.90 -14.39 12.10
N LEU A 92 -9.22 -13.84 13.10
CA LEU A 92 -8.49 -14.63 14.09
C LEU A 92 -9.50 -15.13 15.12
N ALA A 93 -9.51 -16.44 15.36
CA ALA A 93 -10.39 -17.11 16.31
C ALA A 93 -9.60 -18.16 17.10
N THR A 94 -10.21 -18.72 18.14
CA THR A 94 -9.57 -19.74 19.00
C THR A 94 -9.19 -21.03 18.30
N ASN A 95 -9.67 -21.25 17.07
CA ASN A 95 -9.30 -22.37 16.21
C ASN A 95 -8.30 -21.99 15.10
N SER A 96 -7.78 -20.77 15.10
CA SER A 96 -6.67 -20.36 14.24
C SER A 96 -5.37 -21.04 14.69
N SER A 97 -4.43 -21.19 13.77
CA SER A 97 -3.09 -21.69 14.08
C SER A 97 -2.38 -20.72 15.03
N THR A 98 -1.43 -21.22 15.82
CA THR A 98 -0.66 -20.39 16.76
C THR A 98 0.84 -20.53 16.53
N TYR A 99 1.60 -19.49 16.84
CA TYR A 99 3.07 -19.53 16.89
C TYR A 99 3.59 -18.63 18.02
N SER A 100 4.84 -18.86 18.43
CA SER A 100 5.52 -18.01 19.43
C SER A 100 6.55 -17.14 18.71
N LEU A 101 6.53 -15.84 18.98
CA LEU A 101 7.47 -14.87 18.41
C LEU A 101 8.87 -15.01 19.03
N ASP A 102 8.98 -15.25 20.35
CA ASP A 102 10.24 -15.13 21.10
C ASP A 102 10.43 -16.19 22.20
N CYS A 103 10.26 -17.48 21.88
CA CYS A 103 10.36 -18.58 22.87
C CYS A 103 9.53 -18.35 24.15
N SER A 104 8.55 -17.45 24.08
CA SER A 104 7.71 -17.04 25.20
C SER A 104 6.66 -18.12 25.44
N SER A 105 6.19 -18.22 26.67
CA SER A 105 5.08 -19.11 27.03
C SER A 105 3.75 -18.71 26.39
N SER A 106 3.66 -17.51 25.81
CA SER A 106 2.52 -17.01 25.04
C SER A 106 2.67 -17.35 23.55
N SER A 107 1.61 -17.91 22.96
CA SER A 107 1.49 -18.11 21.52
C SER A 107 0.39 -17.22 20.96
N SER A 108 0.67 -16.51 19.88
CA SER A 108 -0.29 -15.65 19.19
C SER A 108 -1.02 -16.44 18.11
N TYR A 109 -2.32 -16.18 17.95
CA TYR A 109 -3.10 -16.72 16.83
C TYR A 109 -2.72 -16.02 15.54
N TYR A 110 -2.57 -16.78 14.47
CA TYR A 110 -2.19 -16.25 13.17
C TYR A 110 -2.98 -16.85 12.02
N GLU A 111 -2.94 -16.14 10.90
CA GLU A 111 -3.37 -16.62 9.60
C GLU A 111 -2.24 -16.45 8.57
N ALA A 112 -1.83 -17.55 7.94
CA ALA A 112 -0.90 -17.53 6.82
C ALA A 112 -1.67 -17.52 5.50
N ILE A 113 -1.36 -16.55 4.66
CA ILE A 113 -2.04 -16.25 3.40
C ILE A 113 -0.99 -16.28 2.30
N GLN A 114 -1.13 -17.22 1.37
CA GLN A 114 -0.32 -17.22 0.16
C GLN A 114 -0.69 -16.02 -0.71
N VAL A 115 0.31 -15.29 -1.17
CA VAL A 115 0.19 -14.13 -2.06
C VAL A 115 0.74 -14.51 -3.43
N ASN A 116 -0.15 -14.70 -4.39
CA ASN A 116 0.20 -15.01 -5.77
C ASN A 116 0.22 -13.74 -6.61
N VAL A 117 1.42 -13.33 -7.04
CA VAL A 117 1.64 -12.09 -7.80
C VAL A 117 1.63 -12.40 -9.30
N ARG A 118 0.74 -11.73 -10.04
CA ARG A 118 0.59 -11.90 -11.50
C ARG A 118 1.49 -10.98 -12.32
N ARG A 119 1.92 -9.87 -11.72
CA ARG A 119 2.75 -8.86 -12.36
C ARG A 119 3.77 -8.33 -11.37
N SER A 120 5.05 -8.43 -11.70
CA SER A 120 6.10 -7.86 -10.86
C SER A 120 5.93 -6.35 -10.70
N GLY A 121 6.18 -5.85 -9.50
CA GLY A 121 6.14 -4.42 -9.20
C GLY A 121 5.97 -4.14 -7.74
N VAL A 122 5.67 -2.87 -7.42
CA VAL A 122 5.55 -2.41 -6.04
C VAL A 122 4.10 -2.49 -5.60
N TYR A 123 3.88 -3.18 -4.49
CA TYR A 123 2.59 -3.41 -3.86
C TYR A 123 2.54 -2.73 -2.50
N THR A 124 1.37 -2.23 -2.12
CA THR A 124 1.09 -1.68 -0.80
C THR A 124 0.04 -2.54 -0.11
N PHE A 125 0.39 -3.07 1.05
CA PHE A 125 -0.50 -3.83 1.94
C PHE A 125 -0.95 -2.92 3.06
N PHE A 126 -2.21 -3.04 3.47
CA PHE A 126 -2.78 -2.33 4.60
C PHE A 126 -3.88 -3.16 5.24
N SER A 127 -3.93 -3.24 6.56
CA SER A 127 -5.05 -3.85 7.26
C SER A 127 -6.07 -2.83 7.77
N LYS A 128 -7.31 -3.29 7.94
CA LYS A 128 -8.34 -2.56 8.67
C LYS A 128 -9.06 -3.52 9.60
N SER A 129 -9.13 -3.15 10.86
CA SER A 129 -9.65 -4.00 11.92
C SER A 129 -10.03 -3.19 13.15
N ASN A 130 -10.72 -3.83 14.09
CA ASN A 130 -10.94 -3.32 15.45
C ASN A 130 -9.93 -3.89 16.47
N ILE A 131 -9.03 -4.78 16.03
CA ILE A 131 -7.91 -5.34 16.82
C ILE A 131 -6.58 -4.74 16.34
N ASP A 132 -5.55 -4.83 17.18
CA ASP A 132 -4.19 -4.36 16.88
C ASP A 132 -3.48 -5.40 16.00
N THR A 133 -3.57 -5.22 14.67
CA THR A 133 -3.08 -6.22 13.72
C THR A 133 -1.60 -6.01 13.41
N TYR A 134 -0.84 -7.09 13.49
CA TYR A 134 0.55 -7.19 13.08
C TYR A 134 0.65 -8.01 11.80
N GLY A 135 1.39 -7.50 10.80
CA GLY A 135 1.56 -8.14 9.49
C GLY A 135 3.02 -8.41 9.19
N SER A 136 3.32 -9.58 8.62
CA SER A 136 4.66 -9.94 8.15
C SER A 136 4.58 -10.63 6.80
N ILE A 137 5.46 -10.26 5.87
CA ILE A 137 5.55 -10.91 4.57
C ILE A 137 6.86 -11.69 4.45
N TYR A 138 6.75 -12.92 3.97
CA TYR A 138 7.81 -13.90 3.86
C TYR A 138 8.03 -14.28 2.40
N LYS A 139 9.28 -14.59 2.06
CA LYS A 139 9.65 -15.20 0.78
C LYS A 139 9.62 -16.72 0.89
N ASP A 140 9.13 -17.38 -0.15
CA ASP A 140 9.05 -18.82 -0.33
C ASP A 140 8.09 -19.52 0.66
N TYR A 141 8.41 -19.52 1.95
CA TYR A 141 7.62 -20.14 3.01
C TYR A 141 7.71 -19.38 4.36
N PHE A 142 6.77 -19.70 5.26
CA PHE A 142 6.74 -19.24 6.64
C PHE A 142 6.96 -20.44 7.56
N ASN A 143 7.94 -20.32 8.46
CA ASN A 143 8.23 -21.32 9.47
C ASN A 143 7.71 -20.85 10.84
N PRO A 144 6.62 -21.43 11.39
CA PRO A 144 6.10 -21.02 12.69
C PRO A 144 7.05 -21.35 13.86
N PHE A 145 8.05 -22.23 13.65
CA PHE A 145 9.09 -22.54 14.64
C PHE A 145 10.30 -21.62 14.56
N ASN A 146 10.45 -20.89 13.45
CA ASN A 146 11.47 -19.87 13.26
C ASN A 146 10.88 -18.67 12.50
N PRO A 147 10.04 -17.83 13.14
CA PRO A 147 9.29 -16.76 12.47
C PRO A 147 10.17 -15.64 11.89
N MET A 148 11.48 -15.66 12.13
CA MET A 148 12.44 -14.72 11.56
C MET A 148 12.97 -15.20 10.21
N GLU A 149 12.91 -16.51 9.95
CA GLU A 149 13.35 -17.13 8.70
C GLU A 149 12.54 -16.63 7.50
N ASN A 150 13.23 -16.23 6.44
CA ASN A 150 12.66 -15.73 5.18
C ASN A 150 11.72 -14.53 5.29
N ARG A 151 11.65 -13.86 6.44
CA ARG A 151 10.85 -12.65 6.60
C ARG A 151 11.50 -11.50 5.84
N LEU A 152 10.73 -10.87 4.95
CA LEU A 152 11.19 -9.73 4.17
C LEU A 152 10.94 -8.43 4.90
N LEU A 153 9.71 -8.25 5.40
CA LEU A 153 9.25 -7.04 6.08
C LEU A 153 8.15 -7.39 7.09
N TYR A 154 7.96 -6.52 8.07
CA TYR A 154 6.85 -6.56 9.00
C TYR A 154 6.46 -5.14 9.43
N ASP A 155 5.23 -4.99 9.90
CA ASP A 155 4.72 -3.75 10.49
C ASP A 155 3.52 -4.06 11.38
N ASP A 156 3.25 -3.20 12.36
CA ASP A 156 2.14 -3.31 13.30
C ASP A 156 1.44 -1.99 13.61
N ASN A 157 2.03 -0.86 13.24
CA ASN A 157 1.49 0.43 13.60
C ASN A 157 1.66 1.48 12.50
N SER A 158 1.23 1.13 11.30
CA SER A 158 1.11 2.08 10.21
C SER A 158 0.05 3.13 10.44
N CYS A 159 0.37 4.36 10.03
CA CYS A 159 -0.50 5.54 10.08
C CYS A 159 -1.08 5.82 11.48
N ASN A 160 -0.43 5.36 12.55
CA ASN A 160 -0.87 5.49 13.95
C ASN A 160 -2.27 4.89 14.22
N GLN A 161 -2.65 3.84 13.50
CA GLN A 161 -3.97 3.23 13.60
C GLN A 161 -3.96 1.82 14.21
N ARG A 162 -2.82 1.35 14.75
CA ARG A 162 -2.67 -0.03 15.25
C ARG A 162 -3.03 -1.08 14.18
N GLN A 163 -2.71 -0.75 12.93
CA GLN A 163 -2.93 -1.57 11.77
C GLN A 163 -1.60 -1.70 11.05
N PHE A 164 -1.31 -2.88 10.49
CA PHE A 164 -0.12 -3.02 9.68
C PHE A 164 -0.30 -2.35 8.31
N GLY A 165 0.78 -1.79 7.81
CA GLY A 165 0.86 -1.23 6.47
C GLY A 165 2.31 -1.21 5.99
N PHE A 166 2.53 -1.69 4.77
CA PHE A 166 3.87 -1.63 4.19
C PHE A 166 3.83 -1.64 2.67
N LYS A 167 4.91 -1.14 2.08
CA LYS A 167 5.15 -1.16 0.64
C LYS A 167 6.33 -2.09 0.35
N ILE A 168 6.16 -2.98 -0.61
CA ILE A 168 7.17 -3.98 -0.99
C ILE A 168 7.17 -4.24 -2.49
N ALA A 169 8.35 -4.43 -3.07
CA ALA A 169 8.50 -4.91 -4.44
C ALA A 169 8.34 -6.44 -4.46
N LEU A 170 7.39 -6.94 -5.25
CA LEU A 170 7.15 -8.36 -5.43
C LEU A 170 7.37 -8.77 -6.88
N GLU A 171 7.81 -10.00 -7.08
CA GLU A 171 8.11 -10.57 -8.38
C GLU A 171 7.13 -11.71 -8.73
N THR A 172 6.77 -11.81 -10.01
CA THR A 172 6.00 -12.96 -10.51
C THR A 172 6.80 -14.25 -10.39
N GLY A 173 6.14 -15.37 -10.12
CA GLY A 173 6.76 -16.69 -10.01
C GLY A 173 7.47 -16.97 -8.68
N ILE A 174 7.51 -16.01 -7.75
CA ILE A 174 7.98 -16.20 -6.38
C ILE A 174 6.77 -16.47 -5.47
N SER A 175 6.92 -17.44 -4.56
CA SER A 175 5.93 -17.70 -3.53
C SER A 175 6.12 -16.67 -2.41
N TYR A 176 5.08 -15.95 -2.05
CA TYR A 176 5.09 -15.07 -0.88
C TYR A 176 4.01 -15.52 0.11
N ILE A 177 4.31 -15.42 1.40
CA ILE A 177 3.34 -15.68 2.46
C ILE A 177 3.19 -14.43 3.31
N LEU A 178 1.97 -13.91 3.38
CA LEU A 178 1.58 -12.89 4.34
C LEU A 178 1.05 -13.59 5.59
N VAL A 179 1.66 -13.32 6.73
CA VAL A 179 1.18 -13.74 8.05
C VAL A 179 0.53 -12.55 8.72
N VAL A 180 -0.72 -12.74 9.16
CA VAL A 180 -1.45 -11.78 9.99
C VAL A 180 -1.61 -12.37 11.38
N THR A 181 -1.20 -11.60 12.38
CA THR A 181 -1.35 -11.90 13.81
C THR A 181 -1.78 -10.62 14.53
N THR A 182 -1.85 -10.67 15.85
CA THR A 182 -2.06 -9.51 16.73
C THR A 182 -0.80 -9.16 17.51
N ASN A 183 -0.71 -7.91 17.93
CA ASN A 183 0.33 -7.43 18.84
C ASN A 183 0.20 -8.08 20.24
N ASP A 184 -1.03 -8.20 20.77
CA ASP A 184 -1.33 -8.99 21.98
C ASP A 184 -1.83 -10.40 21.60
N TYR A 185 -1.22 -11.44 22.18
CA TYR A 185 -1.52 -12.85 21.93
C TYR A 185 -2.95 -13.28 22.28
N ARG A 186 -3.70 -12.47 23.06
CA ARG A 186 -5.09 -12.75 23.44
C ARG A 186 -6.13 -12.07 22.54
N GLU A 187 -5.70 -11.17 21.65
CA GLU A 187 -6.62 -10.46 20.78
C GLU A 187 -7.14 -11.38 19.66
N LEU A 188 -8.46 -11.36 19.47
CA LEU A 188 -9.17 -12.10 18.45
C LEU A 188 -10.16 -11.15 17.79
N GLY A 189 -10.36 -11.29 16.48
CA GLY A 189 -11.21 -10.36 15.76
C GLY A 189 -11.20 -10.57 14.26
N ALA A 190 -12.22 -10.01 13.61
CA ALA A 190 -12.28 -9.91 12.16
C ALA A 190 -11.31 -8.84 11.67
N PHE A 191 -10.65 -9.10 10.54
CA PHE A 191 -9.76 -8.15 9.89
C PHE A 191 -10.01 -8.15 8.37
N SER A 192 -9.63 -7.07 7.71
CA SER A 192 -9.55 -6.97 6.25
C SER A 192 -8.16 -6.51 5.84
N ILE A 193 -7.68 -7.01 4.71
CA ILE A 193 -6.41 -6.65 4.09
C ILE A 193 -6.71 -6.05 2.73
N PHE A 194 -6.12 -4.90 2.45
CA PHE A 194 -6.20 -4.18 1.20
C PHE A 194 -4.81 -4.23 0.55
N VAL A 195 -4.74 -4.78 -0.65
CA VAL A 195 -3.49 -4.86 -1.42
C VAL A 195 -3.66 -4.03 -2.68
N SER A 196 -2.90 -2.94 -2.79
CA SER A 196 -2.92 -2.04 -3.95
C SER A 196 -1.63 -2.18 -4.76
N GLY A 197 -1.72 -2.26 -6.08
CA GLY A 197 -0.54 -2.46 -6.91
C GLY A 197 -0.81 -2.37 -8.41
N PRO A 198 0.18 -2.75 -9.25
CA PRO A 198 0.11 -2.68 -10.71
C PRO A 198 -0.80 -3.75 -11.35
N ASP A 199 -1.20 -4.77 -10.61
CA ASP A 199 -2.20 -5.77 -10.98
C ASP A 199 -2.81 -6.40 -9.71
N ASN A 200 -3.89 -7.15 -9.82
CA ASN A 200 -4.49 -7.88 -8.70
C ASN A 200 -3.56 -8.99 -8.23
N VAL A 201 -3.58 -9.24 -6.92
CA VAL A 201 -2.97 -10.43 -6.31
C VAL A 201 -4.05 -11.46 -6.03
N ASP A 202 -3.69 -12.73 -6.06
CA ASP A 202 -4.56 -13.79 -5.53
C ASP A 202 -4.11 -14.13 -4.10
N LEU A 203 -5.06 -14.13 -3.18
CA LEU A 203 -4.84 -14.26 -1.73
C LEU A 203 -5.56 -15.51 -1.24
N LYS A 204 -4.78 -16.47 -0.72
CA LYS A 204 -5.31 -17.78 -0.33
C LYS A 204 -4.88 -18.16 1.07
N ASN A 205 -5.83 -18.40 1.96
CA ASN A 205 -5.54 -18.97 3.28
C ASN A 205 -4.88 -20.35 3.14
N ILE A 206 -3.71 -20.49 3.75
CA ILE A 206 -2.94 -21.73 3.80
C ILE A 206 -2.59 -22.16 5.23
N SER A 207 -3.15 -21.52 6.27
CA SER A 207 -2.89 -21.86 7.67
C SER A 207 -3.09 -23.35 7.97
N LYS A 208 -4.10 -23.97 7.33
CA LYS A 208 -4.42 -25.41 7.46
C LYS A 208 -3.55 -26.34 6.61
N ARG A 209 -2.69 -25.80 5.74
CA ARG A 209 -1.80 -26.57 4.85
C ARG A 209 -0.34 -26.54 5.29
N LEU A 210 0.00 -25.76 6.31
CA LEU A 210 1.33 -25.73 6.91
C LEU A 210 1.63 -26.95 7.81
N TYR A 211 0.71 -27.92 7.91
CA TYR A 211 0.98 -29.20 8.54
C TYR A 211 1.91 -30.04 7.65
N TYR A 212 3.22 -29.87 7.88
CA TYR A 212 4.33 -30.77 7.58
C TYR A 212 4.30 -31.57 6.26
N ASN A 213 5.17 -31.19 5.33
CA ASN A 213 5.87 -32.20 4.53
C ASN A 213 7.30 -32.25 5.06
N PHE A 214 7.59 -33.31 5.84
CA PHE A 214 8.94 -33.69 6.25
C PHE A 214 9.76 -34.16 5.05
#